data_AF-A0A957BXX2-F1
#
_entry.id   AF-A0A957BXX2-F1
#
_cell.length_a   1.000
_cell.length_b   1.000
_cell.length_c   1.000
_cell.angle_alpha   90.00
_cell.angle_beta   90.00
_cell.angle_gamma   90.00
#
_symmetry.space_group_name_H-M   'P 1'
#
loop_
_entity.id
_entity.type
_entity.pdbx_description
1 polymer ?
#
loop_
_entity_poly.entity_id
_entity_poly.type
_entity_poly.pdbx_seq_one_letter_code
_entity_poly.pdbx_strand_id
1 'polypeptide(L)'
;MTVFIIRRLLWMVLVLFVVSVITFVLLRAVPGGPFNSERGVPEPVQRALEEKFNLTAPLPEQYVKYLSDILVPHLTGEEFKRSLTNDYLINIPLPFLGEKSYFRWMNFGPSLRVRSRTVNQIFQENLPISFQLGLAALVVAVAIGVPSGVV
;
A
#
# COMPACT_ATOMS: atom_id res chain seq x y z
N MET A 1 -10.42 -19.19 25.81
CA MET A 1 -10.65 -17.97 24.98
C MET A 1 -9.34 -17.47 24.35
N THR A 2 -8.30 -17.16 25.12
CA THR A 2 -7.01 -16.62 24.61
C THR A 2 -6.31 -17.52 23.58
N VAL A 3 -6.24 -18.83 23.81
CA VAL A 3 -5.61 -19.79 22.87
C VAL A 3 -6.31 -19.80 21.50
N PHE A 4 -7.64 -19.66 21.48
CA PHE A 4 -8.40 -19.59 20.23
C PHE A 4 -8.07 -18.30 19.46
N ILE A 5 -7.99 -17.16 20.16
CA ILE A 5 -7.63 -15.86 19.56
C ILE A 5 -6.20 -15.90 19.00
N ILE A 6 -5.23 -16.41 19.76
CA ILE A 6 -3.84 -16.53 19.30
C ILE A 6 -3.74 -17.44 18.09
N ARG A 7 -4.38 -18.62 18.14
CA ARG A 7 -4.40 -19.55 17.01
C ARG A 7 -5.01 -18.91 15.77
N ARG A 8 -6.10 -18.16 15.93
CA ARG A 8 -6.77 -17.44 14.83
C ARG A 8 -5.90 -16.32 14.26
N LEU A 9 -5.22 -15.56 15.12
CA LEU A 9 -4.26 -14.52 14.70
C LEU A 9 -3.10 -15.11 13.91
N LEU A 10 -2.52 -16.23 14.37
CA LEU A 10 -1.45 -16.92 13.67
C LEU A 10 -1.90 -17.40 12.28
N TRP A 11 -3.08 -18.03 12.18
CA TRP A 11 -3.62 -18.45 10.89
C TRP A 11 -3.91 -17.26 9.96
N MET A 12 -4.39 -16.13 10.50
CA MET A 12 -4.62 -14.92 9.71
C MET A 12 -3.32 -14.37 9.12
N VAL A 13 -2.25 -14.29 9.92
CA VAL A 13 -0.93 -13.85 9.44
C VAL A 13 -0.40 -14.80 8.37
N LEU A 14 -0.55 -16.12 8.56
CA LEU A 14 -0.13 -17.11 7.57
C LEU A 14 -0.90 -16.98 6.25
N VAL A 15 -2.22 -16.82 6.31
CA VAL A 15 -3.05 -16.64 5.11
C VAL A 15 -2.67 -15.36 4.37
N LEU A 16 -2.50 -14.25 5.09
CA LEU A 16 -2.04 -12.99 4.49
C LEU A 16 -0.67 -13.14 3.84
N PHE A 17 0.26 -13.84 4.49
CA PHE A 17 1.57 -14.13 3.93
C PHE A 17 1.45 -14.92 2.63
N VAL A 18 0.71 -16.03 2.62
CA VAL A 18 0.52 -16.87 1.42
C VAL A 18 -0.13 -16.08 0.28
N VAL A 19 -1.21 -15.35 0.55
CA VAL A 19 -1.88 -14.50 -0.45
C VAL A 19 -0.93 -13.44 -1.00
N SER A 20 -0.10 -12.83 -0.15
CA SER A 20 0.88 -11.82 -0.58
C SER A 20 1.97 -12.40 -1.49
N VAL A 21 2.50 -13.60 -1.18
CA VAL A 21 3.47 -14.29 -2.04
C VAL A 21 2.84 -14.62 -3.38
N ILE A 22 1.63 -15.20 -3.38
CA ILE A 22 0.93 -15.56 -4.62
C ILE A 22 0.68 -14.32 -5.47
N THR A 23 0.19 -13.24 -4.87
CA THR A 23 -0.08 -11.98 -5.58
C THR A 23 1.20 -11.38 -6.15
N PHE A 24 2.30 -11.40 -5.39
CA PHE A 24 3.60 -10.92 -5.83
C PHE A 24 4.12 -11.69 -7.05
N VAL A 25 4.04 -13.03 -7.00
CA VAL A 25 4.45 -13.89 -8.13
C VAL A 25 3.55 -13.66 -9.35
N LEU A 26 2.23 -13.54 -9.16
CA LEU A 26 1.30 -13.24 -10.24
C LEU A 26 1.62 -11.92 -10.94
N LEU A 27 1.86 -10.85 -10.17
CA LEU A 27 2.21 -9.54 -10.73
C LEU A 27 3.51 -9.60 -11.56
N ARG A 28 4.48 -10.43 -11.17
CA ARG A 28 5.73 -10.61 -11.90
C ARG A 28 5.66 -11.60 -13.05
N ALA A 29 4.68 -12.49 -13.04
CA ALA A 29 4.41 -13.43 -14.14
C ALA A 29 3.70 -12.77 -15.33
N VAL A 30 3.09 -11.60 -15.14
CA VAL A 30 2.49 -10.84 -16.23
C VAL A 30 3.57 -10.41 -17.23
N PRO A 31 3.44 -10.74 -18.54
CA PRO A 31 4.40 -10.33 -19.54
C PRO A 31 4.34 -8.81 -19.75
N GLY A 32 5.32 -8.10 -19.20
CA GLY A 32 5.44 -6.64 -19.30
C GLY A 32 5.95 -6.04 -18.00
N GLY A 33 7.06 -5.31 -18.06
CA GLY A 33 7.62 -4.63 -16.89
C GLY A 33 6.83 -3.38 -16.51
N PRO A 34 6.92 -2.90 -15.25
CA PRO A 34 6.23 -1.69 -14.80
C PRO A 34 6.62 -0.41 -15.56
N PHE A 35 7.71 -0.46 -16.33
CA PHE A 35 8.21 0.66 -17.15
C PHE A 35 7.93 0.52 -18.64
N ASN A 36 7.23 -0.54 -19.07
CA ASN A 36 6.74 -0.68 -20.44
C ASN A 36 5.56 0.26 -20.65
N SER A 37 5.86 1.54 -20.85
CA SER A 37 4.87 2.57 -21.18
C SER A 37 4.51 2.48 -22.67
N GLU A 38 3.24 2.72 -23.01
CA GLU A 38 2.78 2.85 -24.42
C GLU A 38 3.57 3.90 -25.23
N ARG A 39 4.19 4.89 -24.56
CA ARG A 39 5.06 5.90 -25.19
C ARG A 39 6.50 5.44 -25.47
N GLY A 40 6.87 4.20 -25.17
CA GLY A 40 8.20 3.65 -25.47
C GLY A 40 9.32 4.42 -24.77
N VAL A 41 9.63 4.06 -23.52
CA VAL A 41 10.83 4.60 -22.86
C VAL A 41 12.06 4.02 -23.58
N PRO A 42 13.08 4.80 -23.96
CA PRO A 42 14.30 4.26 -24.56
C PRO A 42 14.91 3.18 -23.67
N GLU A 43 15.35 2.04 -24.24
CA GLU A 43 15.92 0.93 -23.47
C GLU A 43 16.98 1.32 -22.42
N PRO A 44 17.90 2.29 -22.68
CA PRO A 44 18.89 2.70 -21.67
C PRO A 44 18.25 3.32 -20.43
N VAL A 45 17.16 4.07 -20.60
CA VAL A 45 16.44 4.71 -19.50
C VAL A 45 15.62 3.68 -18.72
N GLN A 46 15.09 2.64 -19.40
CA GLN A 46 14.40 1.55 -18.72
C GLN A 46 15.32 0.82 -17.75
N ARG A 47 16.53 0.44 -18.20
CA ARG A 47 17.51 -0.25 -17.36
C ARG A 47 17.91 0.58 -16.14
N ALA A 48 18.14 1.88 -16.33
CA ALA A 48 18.45 2.80 -15.23
C ALA A 48 17.28 2.94 -14.22
N LEU A 49 16.03 2.87 -14.69
CA LEU A 49 14.85 2.87 -13.82
C LEU A 49 14.71 1.54 -13.08
N GLU A 50 14.86 0.41 -13.76
CA GLU A 50 14.82 -0.93 -13.16
C GLU A 50 15.87 -1.06 -12.05
N GLU A 51 17.08 -0.56 -12.28
CA GLU A 51 18.14 -0.52 -11.28
C GLU A 51 17.77 0.39 -10.11
N LYS A 52 17.30 1.61 -10.38
CA LYS A 52 16.85 2.56 -9.34
C LYS A 52 15.75 1.98 -8.44
N PHE A 53 14.83 1.20 -9.01
CA PHE A 53 13.74 0.57 -8.27
C PHE A 53 14.09 -0.81 -7.68
N ASN A 54 15.34 -1.28 -7.84
CA ASN A 54 15.82 -2.60 -7.41
C ASN A 54 15.07 -3.77 -8.06
N LEU A 55 14.57 -3.59 -9.29
CA LEU A 55 13.87 -4.65 -10.05
C LEU A 55 14.83 -5.70 -10.62
N THR A 56 16.14 -5.44 -10.58
CA THR A 56 17.22 -6.35 -11.00
C THR A 56 17.67 -7.30 -9.89
N ALA A 57 17.29 -7.04 -8.63
CA ALA A 57 17.68 -7.86 -7.48
C ALA A 57 17.03 -9.26 -7.50
N PRO A 58 17.56 -10.24 -6.74
CA PRO A 58 16.93 -11.54 -6.55
C PRO A 58 15.47 -11.44 -6.09
N LEU A 59 14.62 -12.36 -6.54
CA LEU A 59 13.18 -12.44 -6.17
C LEU A 59 12.91 -12.29 -4.65
N PRO A 60 13.68 -12.96 -3.76
CA PRO A 60 13.46 -12.84 -2.33
C PRO A 60 13.73 -11.42 -1.80
N GLU A 61 14.76 -10.75 -2.30
CA GLU A 61 15.10 -9.38 -1.87
C GLU A 61 14.01 -8.39 -2.28
N GLN A 62 13.49 -8.53 -3.49
CA GLN A 62 12.37 -7.70 -3.96
C GLN A 62 11.12 -7.88 -3.09
N TYR A 63 10.81 -9.12 -2.72
CA TYR A 63 9.66 -9.43 -1.86
C TYR A 63 9.85 -8.91 -0.44
N VAL A 64 11.03 -9.08 0.16
CA VAL A 64 11.32 -8.57 1.51
C VAL A 64 11.23 -7.06 1.55
N LYS A 65 11.79 -6.36 0.54
CA LYS A 65 11.69 -4.91 0.43
C LYS A 65 10.24 -4.45 0.28
N TYR A 66 9.47 -5.11 -0.58
CA TYR A 66 8.04 -4.84 -0.73
C TYR A 66 7.26 -5.01 0.58
N LEU A 67 7.51 -6.11 1.31
CA LEU A 67 6.89 -6.33 2.61
C LEU A 67 7.33 -5.30 3.65
N SER A 68 8.61 -4.93 3.70
CA SER A 68 9.10 -3.98 4.70
C SER A 68 8.49 -2.59 4.53
N ASP A 69 8.30 -2.14 3.29
CA ASP A 69 7.73 -0.82 2.98
C ASP A 69 6.24 -0.70 3.41
N ILE A 70 5.53 -1.83 3.42
CA ILE A 70 4.11 -1.90 3.81
C ILE A 70 3.95 -2.23 5.30
N LEU A 71 4.70 -3.21 5.80
CA LEU A 71 4.44 -3.84 7.11
C LEU A 71 5.16 -3.13 8.25
N VAL A 72 6.34 -2.55 8.00
CA VAL A 72 7.19 -1.99 9.07
C VAL A 72 6.87 -0.51 9.27
N PRO A 73 6.38 -0.11 10.46
CA PRO A 73 6.23 1.30 10.78
C PRO A 73 7.62 1.92 10.98
N HIS A 74 7.85 3.06 10.33
CA HIS A 74 9.10 3.79 10.43
C HIS A 74 8.91 4.97 11.39
N LEU A 75 9.75 5.02 12.42
CA LEU A 75 9.87 6.17 13.32
C LEU A 75 11.04 7.01 12.81
N THR A 76 10.76 8.17 12.22
CA THR A 76 11.80 9.03 11.64
C THR A 76 11.72 10.42 12.25
N GLY A 77 12.88 10.95 12.68
CA GLY A 77 13.04 12.26 13.32
C GLY A 77 13.45 13.40 12.37
N GLU A 78 13.58 13.13 11.06
CA GLU A 78 14.04 14.12 10.09
C GLU A 78 12.91 14.88 9.39
N GLU A 79 13.20 16.16 9.09
CA GLU A 79 12.31 17.08 8.40
C GLU A 79 11.87 16.55 7.03
N PHE A 80 10.57 16.61 6.84
CA PHE A 80 9.86 16.19 5.66
C PHE A 80 10.25 17.03 4.43
N LYS A 81 11.10 16.49 3.57
CA LYS A 81 11.16 16.93 2.17
C LYS A 81 10.11 16.13 1.40
N ARG A 82 9.08 16.78 0.85
CA ARG A 82 8.11 16.17 -0.09
C ARG A 82 8.85 15.62 -1.29
N SER A 83 9.32 14.39 -1.18
CA SER A 83 9.93 13.63 -2.26
C SER A 83 8.96 12.52 -2.63
N LEU A 84 8.84 12.22 -3.92
CA LEU A 84 7.97 11.17 -4.46
C LEU A 84 8.20 9.78 -3.81
N THR A 85 9.33 9.60 -3.12
CA THR A 85 9.71 8.37 -2.43
C THR A 85 9.30 8.35 -0.94
N ASN A 86 9.07 9.50 -0.31
CA ASN A 86 8.83 9.63 1.15
C ASN A 86 7.41 10.13 1.45
N ASP A 87 6.41 9.57 0.77
CA ASP A 87 5.01 9.90 0.98
C ASP A 87 4.28 8.71 1.62
N TYR A 88 4.15 8.74 2.94
CA TYR A 88 3.52 7.67 3.72
C TYR A 88 2.03 7.96 3.90
N LEU A 89 1.20 6.90 3.92
CA LEU A 89 -0.25 7.06 3.98
C LEU A 89 -0.68 7.59 5.36
N ILE A 90 -0.06 7.04 6.40
CA ILE A 90 -0.33 7.37 7.79
C ILE A 90 0.87 8.17 8.30
N ASN A 91 0.65 9.46 8.59
CA ASN A 91 1.64 10.35 9.18
C ASN A 91 1.06 10.95 10.47
N ILE A 92 1.30 10.30 11.60
CA ILE A 92 0.80 10.76 12.89
C ILE A 92 1.96 11.42 13.64
N PRO A 93 1.92 12.73 13.94
CA PRO A 93 2.92 13.34 14.80
C PRO A 93 2.76 12.78 16.21
N LEU A 94 3.85 12.31 16.81
CA LEU A 94 3.89 11.85 18.20
C LEU A 94 4.60 12.90 19.06
N PRO A 95 3.89 13.96 19.51
CA PRO A 95 4.49 15.08 20.24
C PRO A 95 5.09 14.68 21.59
N PHE A 96 4.75 13.49 22.10
CA PHE A 96 5.20 12.97 23.39
C PHE A 96 6.54 12.20 23.33
N LEU A 97 7.06 11.91 22.12
CA LEU A 97 8.32 11.17 21.92
C LEU A 97 9.48 12.07 21.41
N GLY A 98 9.33 13.40 21.48
CA GLY A 98 10.29 14.40 21.00
C GLY A 98 9.73 15.33 19.91
N GLU A 99 10.28 16.54 19.79
CA GLU A 99 9.76 17.66 18.95
C GLU A 99 9.59 17.37 17.44
N LYS A 100 10.13 16.26 16.91
CA LYS A 100 10.08 15.91 15.48
C LYS A 100 9.82 14.42 15.19
N SER A 101 9.19 13.70 16.12
CA SER A 101 8.93 12.26 15.96
C SER A 101 7.62 12.02 15.19
N TYR A 102 7.73 11.52 13.94
CA TYR A 102 6.58 11.12 13.14
C TYR A 102 6.43 9.60 13.15
N PHE A 103 5.23 9.12 13.46
CA PHE A 103 4.82 7.75 13.16
C PHE A 103 4.42 7.69 11.68
N ARG A 104 5.25 7.03 10.88
CA ARG A 104 5.02 6.87 9.44
C ARG A 104 4.73 5.41 9.15
N TRP A 105 3.62 5.15 8.47
CA TRP A 105 3.22 3.79 8.13
C TRP A 105 2.59 3.72 6.74
N MET A 106 2.83 2.58 6.09
CA MET A 106 2.36 2.19 4.76
C MET A 106 2.82 3.14 3.65
N ASN A 107 3.99 2.85 3.07
CA ASN A 107 4.48 3.53 1.86
C ASN A 107 4.27 2.60 0.65
N PHE A 108 3.42 3.02 -0.29
CA PHE A 108 3.18 2.29 -1.53
C PHE A 108 4.07 2.76 -2.68
N GLY A 109 4.90 3.78 -2.45
CA GLY A 109 5.83 4.32 -3.42
C GLY A 109 5.20 5.25 -4.47
N PRO A 110 6.01 5.67 -5.45
CA PRO A 110 5.59 6.57 -6.51
C PRO A 110 4.68 5.87 -7.51
N SER A 111 3.78 6.63 -8.16
CA SER A 111 2.99 6.09 -9.27
C SER A 111 3.89 5.87 -10.49
N LEU A 112 3.93 4.62 -10.96
CA LEU A 112 4.71 4.23 -12.15
C LEU A 112 4.00 4.67 -13.46
N ARG A 113 2.69 4.94 -13.38
CA ARG A 113 1.88 5.48 -14.48
C ARG A 113 1.93 7.01 -14.54
N VAL A 114 1.85 7.69 -13.40
CA VAL A 114 1.83 9.16 -13.29
C VAL A 114 3.05 9.65 -12.53
N ARG A 115 4.08 10.09 -13.26
CA ARG A 115 5.40 10.43 -12.70
C ARG A 115 5.42 11.56 -11.66
N SER A 116 4.35 12.33 -11.51
CA SER A 116 4.22 13.45 -10.55
C SER A 116 3.33 13.15 -9.35
N ARG A 117 2.78 11.93 -9.23
CA ARG A 117 1.92 11.54 -8.10
C ARG A 117 2.42 10.28 -7.42
N THR A 118 2.14 10.16 -6.14
CA THR A 118 2.39 8.94 -5.36
C THR A 118 1.13 8.08 -5.32
N VAL A 119 1.30 6.79 -5.09
CA VAL A 119 0.15 5.89 -4.89
C VAL A 119 -0.60 6.28 -3.62
N ASN A 120 0.13 6.69 -2.57
CA ASN A 120 -0.41 7.17 -1.31
C ASN A 120 -1.35 8.37 -1.49
N GLN A 121 -0.98 9.34 -2.32
CA GLN A 121 -1.84 10.49 -2.63
C GLN A 121 -3.15 10.05 -3.31
N ILE A 122 -3.09 9.10 -4.26
CA ILE A 122 -4.29 8.56 -4.91
C ILE A 122 -5.20 7.91 -3.87
N PHE A 123 -4.66 7.14 -2.93
CA PHE A 123 -5.45 6.56 -1.84
C PHE A 123 -6.08 7.63 -0.95
N GLN A 124 -5.34 8.67 -0.55
CA GLN A 124 -5.88 9.75 0.28
C GLN A 124 -6.99 10.53 -0.42
N GLU A 125 -6.88 10.72 -1.74
CA GLU A 125 -7.91 11.39 -2.55
C GLU A 125 -9.18 10.52 -2.68
N ASN A 126 -9.05 9.19 -2.85
CA ASN A 126 -10.18 8.30 -3.12
C ASN A 126 -10.82 7.69 -1.86
N LEU A 127 -10.08 7.51 -0.77
CA LEU A 127 -10.59 6.89 0.46
C LEU A 127 -11.85 7.61 0.98
N PRO A 128 -11.90 8.96 1.08
CA PRO A 128 -13.11 9.66 1.53
C PRO A 128 -14.30 9.45 0.59
N ILE A 129 -14.06 9.36 -0.72
CA ILE A 129 -15.11 9.18 -1.73
C ILE A 129 -15.73 7.79 -1.59
N SER A 130 -14.89 6.76 -1.51
CA SER A 130 -15.35 5.37 -1.28
C SER A 130 -16.07 5.23 0.06
N PHE A 131 -15.60 5.94 1.10
CA PHE A 131 -16.26 5.95 2.41
C PHE A 131 -17.65 6.57 2.35
N GLN A 132 -17.80 7.73 1.68
CA GLN A 132 -19.10 8.38 1.48
C GLN A 132 -20.07 7.49 0.70
N LEU A 133 -19.60 6.88 -0.39
CA LEU A 133 -20.42 5.98 -1.21
C LEU A 133 -20.84 4.73 -0.43
N GLY A 134 -19.93 4.15 0.36
CA GLY A 134 -20.21 3.02 1.23
C GLY A 134 -21.24 3.34 2.30
N LEU A 135 -21.14 4.51 2.93
CA LEU A 135 -22.13 4.98 3.90
C LEU A 135 -23.50 5.21 3.25
N ALA A 136 -23.54 5.85 2.07
CA ALA A 136 -24.79 6.05 1.34
C ALA A 136 -25.45 4.71 0.98
N ALA A 137 -24.67 3.75 0.48
CA ALA A 137 -25.15 2.40 0.19
C ALA A 137 -25.66 1.67 1.45
N LEU A 138 -24.98 1.81 2.58
CA LEU A 138 -25.41 1.25 3.86
C LEU A 138 -26.75 1.84 4.31
N VAL A 139 -26.92 3.15 4.22
CA VAL A 139 -28.18 3.83 4.58
C VAL A 139 -29.34 3.32 3.74
N VAL A 140 -29.14 3.20 2.41
CA VAL A 140 -30.17 2.66 1.51
C VAL A 140 -30.48 1.20 1.83
N ALA A 141 -29.44 0.37 2.06
CA ALA A 141 -29.61 -1.04 2.39
C ALA A 141 -30.37 -1.23 3.71
N VAL A 142 -30.12 -0.41 4.72
CA VAL A 142 -30.85 -0.46 5.99
C VAL A 142 -32.28 0.04 5.82
N ALA A 143 -32.47 1.15 5.10
CA ALA A 143 -33.78 1.75 4.88
C ALA A 143 -34.75 0.82 4.12
N ILE A 144 -34.25 0.01 3.20
CA ILE A 144 -35.06 -0.96 2.44
C ILE A 144 -35.08 -2.33 3.15
N GLY A 145 -33.92 -2.81 3.57
CA GLY A 145 -33.75 -4.16 4.11
C GLY A 145 -34.47 -4.38 5.44
N VAL A 146 -34.51 -3.38 6.32
CA VAL A 146 -35.20 -3.52 7.61
C VAL A 146 -36.73 -3.61 7.42
N PRO A 147 -37.41 -2.70 6.70
CA PRO A 147 -38.85 -2.85 6.46
C PRO A 147 -39.21 -4.13 5.71
N SER A 148 -38.46 -4.49 4.67
CA SER A 148 -38.71 -5.73 3.91
C SER A 148 -38.45 -7.02 4.69
N GLY A 149 -37.68 -6.96 5.78
CA GLY A 149 -37.43 -8.12 6.64
C GLY A 149 -38.43 -8.26 7.80
N VAL A 150 -39.19 -7.21 8.10
CA VAL A 150 -40.19 -7.20 9.19
C VAL A 150 -41.57 -7.65 8.70
N VAL A 151 -41.87 -7.45 7.42
CA VAL A 151 -43.11 -7.90 6.74
C VAL A 151 -42.92 -9.29 6.17
#